data_AF-A0A2V6I233-F1
#
_entry.id   AF-A0A2V6I233-F1
#
_cell.length_a   1.000
_cell.length_b   1.000
_cell.length_c   1.000
_cell.angle_alpha   90.00
_cell.angle_beta   90.00
_cell.angle_gamma   90.00
#
_symmetry.space_group_name_H-M   'P 1'
#
loop_
_entity.id
_entity.type
_entity.pdbx_description
1 polymer ?
#
loop_
_entity_poly.entity_id
_entity_poly.type
_entity_poly.pdbx_seq_one_letter_code
_entity_poly.pdbx_strand_id
1 'polypeptide(L)'
;KSRAVIGGDVGGIRYQIEDGVNGFLVSSVEDAADRIVRLLKDEKLRDEFGKKGRETIREKFLLTRYVEQYLDLFSEFDKSARSRD
;
A
#
# COMPACT_ATOMS: atom_id res chain seq x y z
N LYS A 1 1.50 2.49 -13.85
CA LYS A 1 0.09 2.91 -13.71
C LYS A 1 -0.03 3.69 -12.39
N SER A 2 -0.81 4.78 -12.33
CA SER A 2 -1.05 5.61 -11.14
C SER A 2 -2.53 5.96 -11.08
N ARG A 3 -3.33 5.08 -10.46
CA ARG A 3 -4.79 5.26 -10.35
C ARG A 3 -5.17 5.35 -8.89
N ALA A 4 -6.15 6.21 -8.59
CA ALA A 4 -6.79 6.18 -7.29
C ALA A 4 -7.42 4.80 -7.04
N VAL A 5 -7.41 4.36 -5.79
CA VAL A 5 -7.91 3.05 -5.36
C VAL A 5 -8.93 3.25 -4.24
N ILE A 6 -9.98 2.43 -4.29
CA ILE A 6 -10.92 2.23 -3.19
C ILE A 6 -10.80 0.76 -2.81
N GLY A 7 -10.53 0.48 -1.54
CA GLY A 7 -10.31 -0.87 -1.03
C GLY A 7 -11.18 -1.15 0.19
N GLY A 8 -11.55 -2.40 0.40
CA GLY A 8 -12.26 -2.79 1.62
C GLY A 8 -11.40 -2.58 2.87
N ASP A 9 -12.02 -2.13 3.96
CA ASP A 9 -11.35 -1.96 5.25
C ASP A 9 -11.10 -3.31 5.95
N VAL A 10 -10.27 -4.15 5.35
CA VAL A 10 -10.00 -5.52 5.82
C VAL A 10 -8.57 -5.96 5.55
N GLY A 11 -8.02 -6.75 6.48
CA GLY A 11 -6.78 -7.49 6.32
C GLY A 11 -5.62 -6.68 5.73
N GLY A 12 -4.98 -7.25 4.69
CA GLY A 12 -3.79 -6.69 4.06
C GLY A 12 -3.99 -5.36 3.33
N ILE A 13 -5.24 -4.99 3.02
CA ILE A 13 -5.55 -3.76 2.26
C ILE A 13 -5.21 -2.52 3.08
N ARG A 14 -5.46 -2.57 4.40
CA ARG A 14 -5.17 -1.46 5.34
C ARG A 14 -3.69 -1.10 5.42
N TYR A 15 -2.80 -2.02 5.10
CA TYR A 15 -1.36 -1.74 5.09
C TYR A 15 -0.93 -0.98 3.84
N GLN A 16 -1.71 -1.05 2.76
CA GLN A 16 -1.40 -0.39 1.48
C GLN A 16 -2.09 0.97 1.34
N ILE A 17 -3.28 1.13 1.93
CA ILE A 17 -4.10 2.34 1.84
C ILE A 17 -4.09 3.08 3.17
N GLU A 18 -3.66 4.34 3.12
CA GLU A 18 -3.91 5.34 4.16
C GLU A 18 -5.15 6.14 3.74
N ASP A 19 -6.23 5.97 4.49
CA ASP A 19 -7.55 6.49 4.12
C ASP A 19 -7.53 8.01 3.96
N GLY A 20 -8.05 8.49 2.84
CA GLY A 20 -8.08 9.92 2.49
C GLY A 20 -6.73 10.50 2.06
N VAL A 21 -5.65 9.71 2.04
CA VAL A 21 -4.31 10.18 1.65
C VAL A 21 -3.91 9.61 0.30
N ASN A 22 -3.85 8.28 0.17
CA ASN A 22 -3.42 7.61 -1.07
C ASN A 22 -4.50 6.71 -1.68
N GLY A 23 -5.70 6.72 -1.09
CA GLY A 23 -6.87 5.94 -1.49
C GLY A 23 -8.01 6.10 -0.48
N PHE A 24 -9.05 5.30 -0.62
CA PHE A 24 -10.11 5.19 0.38
C PHE A 24 -10.25 3.77 0.90
N LEU A 25 -10.50 3.64 2.20
CA LEU A 25 -10.97 2.43 2.84
C LEU A 25 -12.49 2.50 3.02
N VAL A 26 -13.18 1.40 2.72
CA VAL A 26 -14.65 1.34 2.78
C VAL A 26 -15.13 0.05 3.46
N SER A 27 -16.26 0.14 4.16
CA SER A 27 -16.84 -0.98 4.92
C SER A 27 -18.24 -1.40 4.46
N SER A 28 -18.83 -0.69 3.49
CA SER A 28 -20.12 -1.03 2.90
C SER A 28 -20.17 -0.69 1.40
N VAL A 29 -21.22 -1.17 0.73
CA VAL A 29 -21.46 -0.88 -0.70
C VAL A 29 -21.80 0.60 -0.89
N GLU A 30 -22.54 1.18 0.03
CA GLU A 30 -22.96 2.59 0.01
C GLU A 30 -21.74 3.51 0.10
N ASP A 31 -20.83 3.26 1.05
CA ASP A 31 -19.59 4.04 1.19
C ASP A 31 -18.71 3.87 -0.06
N ALA A 32 -18.59 2.65 -0.60
CA ALA A 32 -17.90 2.42 -1.86
C ALA A 32 -18.48 3.26 -3.02
N ALA A 33 -19.81 3.29 -3.15
CA ALA A 33 -20.49 4.08 -4.17
C ALA A 33 -20.21 5.59 -4.00
N ASP A 34 -20.30 6.10 -2.77
CA ASP A 34 -20.01 7.50 -2.46
C ASP A 34 -18.56 7.89 -2.79
N ARG A 35 -17.59 7.02 -2.46
CA ARG A 35 -16.17 7.25 -2.80
C ARG A 35 -15.93 7.22 -4.31
N ILE A 36 -16.59 6.31 -5.04
CA ILE A 36 -16.53 6.28 -6.51
C ILE A 36 -17.03 7.60 -7.07
N VAL A 37 -18.22 8.05 -6.66
CA VAL A 37 -18.80 9.31 -7.14
C VAL A 37 -17.89 10.50 -6.82
N ARG A 38 -17.30 10.55 -5.61
CA ARG A 38 -16.35 11.61 -5.23
C ARG A 38 -15.14 11.65 -6.16
N LEU A 39 -14.50 10.50 -6.42
CA LEU A 39 -13.33 10.44 -7.31
C LEU A 39 -13.68 10.73 -8.78
N LEU A 40 -14.90 10.45 -9.21
CA LEU A 40 -15.36 10.81 -10.57
C LEU A 40 -15.58 12.32 -10.70
N LYS A 41 -16.16 12.96 -9.68
CA LYS A 41 -16.44 14.41 -9.67
C LYS A 41 -15.20 15.28 -9.43
N ASP A 42 -14.21 14.77 -8.70
CA ASP A 42 -12.98 15.50 -8.36
C ASP A 42 -11.76 14.86 -9.04
N GLU A 43 -11.46 15.34 -10.25
CA GLU A 43 -10.30 14.88 -11.02
C GLU A 43 -8.97 15.18 -10.33
N LYS A 44 -8.86 16.32 -9.64
CA LYS A 44 -7.63 16.69 -8.95
C LYS A 44 -7.31 15.72 -7.82
N LEU A 45 -8.32 15.38 -7.02
CA LEU A 45 -8.19 14.39 -5.95
C LEU A 45 -7.82 13.01 -6.51
N ARG A 46 -8.46 12.60 -7.60
CA ARG A 46 -8.18 11.32 -8.28
C ARG A 46 -6.72 11.22 -8.74
N ASP A 47 -6.20 12.29 -9.34
CA ASP A 47 -4.81 12.35 -9.79
C ASP A 47 -3.82 12.40 -8.62
N GLU A 48 -4.14 13.15 -7.56
CA GLU A 48 -3.34 13.21 -6.35
C GLU A 48 -3.22 11.84 -5.69
N PHE A 49 -4.35 11.14 -5.51
CA PHE A 49 -4.38 9.79 -4.93
C PHE A 49 -3.62 8.81 -5.80
N GLY A 50 -3.77 8.88 -7.13
CA GLY A 50 -3.00 8.04 -8.04
C GLY A 50 -1.49 8.24 -7.92
N LYS A 51 -1.02 9.48 -7.73
CA LYS A 51 0.41 9.80 -7.50
C LYS A 51 0.88 9.29 -6.15
N LYS A 52 0.16 9.61 -5.07
CA LYS A 52 0.50 9.17 -3.70
C LYS A 52 0.50 7.65 -3.57
N GLY A 53 -0.46 6.95 -4.15
CA GLY A 53 -0.50 5.49 -4.16
C GLY A 53 0.72 4.89 -4.88
N ARG A 54 1.16 5.50 -5.99
CA ARG A 54 2.38 5.07 -6.69
C ARG A 54 3.64 5.31 -5.84
N GLU A 55 3.72 6.44 -5.14
CA GLU A 55 4.80 6.74 -4.20
C GLU A 55 4.86 5.68 -3.09
N THR A 56 3.71 5.36 -2.47
CA THR A 56 3.61 4.34 -1.42
C THR A 56 4.12 2.98 -1.89
N ILE A 57 3.75 2.55 -3.11
CA ILE A 57 4.23 1.29 -3.68
C ILE A 57 5.74 1.33 -3.91
N ARG A 58 6.26 2.41 -4.50
CA ARG A 58 7.70 2.59 -4.75
C ARG A 58 8.50 2.49 -3.47
N GLU A 59 7.99 3.04 -2.39
CA GLU A 59 8.66 3.02 -1.10
C GLU A 59 8.54 1.66 -0.43
N LYS A 60 7.34 1.09 -0.32
CA LYS A 60 7.08 0.00 0.64
C LYS A 60 6.92 -1.39 0.03
N PHE A 61 6.51 -1.48 -1.24
CA PHE A 61 5.93 -2.71 -1.80
C PHE A 61 6.63 -3.25 -3.06
N LEU A 62 7.84 -2.75 -3.38
CA LEU A 62 8.61 -3.26 -4.52
C LEU A 62 9.22 -4.63 -4.21
N LEU A 63 9.15 -5.55 -5.19
CA LEU A 63 9.75 -6.88 -5.09
C LEU A 63 11.25 -6.82 -4.75
N THR A 64 11.99 -5.88 -5.33
CA THR A 64 13.42 -5.70 -5.06
C THR A 64 13.69 -5.42 -3.59
N ARG A 65 12.87 -4.55 -2.97
CA ARG A 65 12.94 -4.27 -1.53
C ARG A 65 12.61 -5.50 -0.70
N TYR A 66 11.60 -6.27 -1.10
CA TYR A 66 11.28 -7.52 -0.42
C TYR A 66 12.44 -8.51 -0.47
N VAL A 67 13.07 -8.70 -1.64
CA VAL A 67 14.23 -9.60 -1.77
C VAL A 67 15.38 -9.14 -0.86
N GLU A 68 15.69 -7.85 -0.83
CA GLU A 68 16.70 -7.27 0.05
C GLU A 68 16.41 -7.59 1.53
N GLN A 69 15.17 -7.37 1.99
CA GLN A 69 14.75 -7.68 3.36
C GLN A 69 14.89 -9.17 3.71
N TYR A 70 14.62 -10.07 2.76
CA TYR A 70 14.84 -11.51 2.97
C TYR A 70 16.33 -11.86 3.05
N LEU A 71 17.18 -11.24 2.23
CA LEU A 71 18.62 -11.45 2.27
C LEU A 71 19.23 -10.96 3.59
N ASP A 72 18.77 -9.82 4.10
CA ASP A 72 19.16 -9.30 5.41
C ASP A 72 18.78 -10.26 6.52
N LEU A 73 17.53 -10.74 6.52
CA LEU A 73 17.04 -11.71 7.48
C LEU A 73 17.87 -13.00 7.49
N PHE A 74 18.15 -13.57 6.32
CA PHE A 74 18.98 -14.78 6.21
C PHE A 74 20.41 -14.54 6.68
N SER A 75 20.96 -13.36 6.41
CA SER A 75 22.30 -12.97 6.86
C SER A 75 22.39 -12.82 8.38
N GLU A 76 21.34 -12.32 9.02
CA GLU A 76 21.25 -12.24 10.49
C GLU A 76 21.17 -13.62 11.14
N PHE A 77 20.38 -14.54 10.57
CA PHE A 77 20.31 -15.92 11.06
C PHE A 77 21.64 -16.67 10.94
N ASP A 78 22.35 -16.52 9.82
CA ASP A 78 23.67 -17.16 9.64
C ASP A 78 24.70 -16.66 10.67
N LYS A 79 24.73 -15.35 10.93
CA LYS A 79 25.59 -14.76 11.97
C LYS A 79 25.25 -15.28 13.37
N SER A 80 23.96 -15.36 13.71
CA SER A 80 23.53 -15.89 15.01
C SER A 80 23.82 -17.39 15.18
N ALA A 81 23.82 -18.17 14.10
CA ALA A 81 24.18 -19.58 14.17
C ALA A 81 25.68 -19.74 14.43
N ARG A 82 26.53 -19.00 13.69
CA ARG A 82 27.99 -19.05 13.83
C ARG A 82 28.52 -18.51 15.16
N SER A 83 27.80 -17.61 15.82
CA SER A 83 28.19 -17.08 17.14
C SER A 83 27.82 -18.00 18.31
N ARG A 84 27.14 -19.12 18.04
CA ARG A 84 26.73 -20.13 19.04
C ARG A 84 27.62 -21.38 19.03
N ASP A 85 28.51 -21.49 18.05
CA ASP A 85 29.61 -22.47 17.96
C ASP A 85 30.91 -21.85 18.50
#